data_AF-A0A815L175-F1
#
_entry.id   AF-A0A815L175-F1
#
_cell.length_a   1.000
_cell.length_b   1.000
_cell.length_c   1.000
_cell.angle_alpha   90.00
_cell.angle_beta   90.00
_cell.angle_gamma   90.00
#
_symmetry.space_group_name_H-M   'P 1'
#
loop_
_entity.id
_entity.type
_entity.pdbx_description
1 polymer ?
#
loop_
_entity_poly.entity_id
_entity_poly.type
_entity_poly.pdbx_seq_one_letter_code
_entity_poly.pdbx_strand_id
1 'polypeptide(L)'
;MPIKYNQTHTIEERLAVAKDFIRDFNLQMSIVIDKPEGNLFEKLYSSWPVRIYVIDKDYRLTYKAQPNESMLELNELVEHLQSIIKSNE
;
A
#
# COMPACT_ATOMS: atom_id res chain seq x y z
N MET A 1 5.10 -22.65 -1.52
CA MET A 1 5.76 -22.36 -0.23
C MET A 1 5.44 -20.93 0.14
N PRO A 2 5.11 -20.59 1.40
CA PRO A 2 4.90 -19.20 1.78
C PRO A 2 6.19 -18.41 1.59
N ILE A 3 6.07 -17.16 1.12
CA ILE A 3 7.18 -16.21 1.06
C ILE A 3 7.60 -15.90 2.50
N LYS A 4 8.90 -16.06 2.81
CA LYS A 4 9.46 -15.83 4.15
C LYS A 4 10.63 -14.87 4.04
N TYR A 5 10.54 -13.75 4.74
CA TYR A 5 11.63 -12.80 4.93
C TYR A 5 11.94 -12.67 6.42
N ASN A 6 13.20 -12.38 6.75
CA ASN A 6 13.55 -11.94 8.08
C ASN A 6 13.00 -10.53 8.32
N GLN A 7 12.75 -10.19 9.58
CA GLN A 7 12.39 -8.82 9.94
C GLN A 7 13.50 -7.87 9.51
N THR A 8 13.14 -6.82 8.77
CA THR A 8 14.09 -5.80 8.29
C THR A 8 14.28 -4.72 9.35
N HIS A 9 15.52 -4.30 9.53
CA HIS A 9 15.99 -3.30 10.48
C HIS A 9 16.78 -2.16 9.81
N THR A 10 17.27 -2.36 8.58
CA THR A 10 17.99 -1.33 7.81
C THR A 10 17.27 -0.96 6.51
N ILE A 11 17.71 0.15 5.90
CA ILE A 11 17.16 0.60 4.62
C ILE A 11 17.58 -0.35 3.49
N GLU A 12 18.80 -0.89 3.55
CA GLU A 12 19.33 -1.85 2.58
C GLU A 12 18.53 -3.15 2.59
N GLU A 13 18.16 -3.64 3.78
CA GLU A 13 17.33 -4.83 3.93
C GLU A 13 15.92 -4.61 3.36
N ARG A 14 15.30 -3.45 3.63
CA ARG A 14 13.99 -3.10 3.06
C ARG A 14 14.05 -2.97 1.54
N LEU A 15 15.11 -2.37 1.00
CA LEU A 15 15.33 -2.27 -0.44
C LEU A 15 15.49 -3.65 -1.08
N ALA A 16 16.20 -4.57 -0.44
CA ALA A 16 16.37 -5.93 -0.93
C ALA A 16 15.02 -6.65 -1.05
N VAL A 17 14.20 -6.62 0.01
CA VAL A 17 12.86 -7.22 0.02
C VAL A 17 11.95 -6.58 -1.05
N ALA A 18 11.97 -5.26 -1.20
CA ALA A 18 11.17 -4.58 -2.20
C ALA A 18 11.60 -4.94 -3.63
N LYS A 19 12.91 -5.05 -3.90
CA LYS A 19 13.44 -5.47 -5.21
C LYS A 19 13.05 -6.90 -5.54
N ASP A 20 13.15 -7.81 -4.58
CA ASP A 20 12.70 -9.19 -4.74
C ASP A 20 11.20 -9.23 -5.06
N PHE A 21 10.38 -8.46 -4.34
CA PHE A 21 8.94 -8.35 -4.60
C PHE A 21 8.62 -7.82 -6.00
N ILE A 22 9.31 -6.76 -6.46
CA ILE A 22 9.14 -6.21 -7.82
C ILE A 22 9.48 -7.28 -8.87
N ARG A 23 10.62 -7.96 -8.70
CA ARG A 23 11.09 -9.00 -9.63
C ARG A 23 10.12 -10.17 -9.70
N ASP A 24 9.72 -10.68 -8.54
CA ASP A 24 8.96 -11.93 -8.44
C ASP A 24 7.49 -11.76 -8.91
N PHE A 25 6.94 -10.55 -8.79
CA PHE A 25 5.55 -10.24 -9.17
C PHE A 25 5.41 -9.35 -10.41
N ASN A 26 6.52 -8.98 -11.06
CA ASN A 26 6.57 -8.16 -12.26
C ASN A 26 5.75 -6.85 -12.17
N LEU A 27 5.84 -6.17 -11.03
CA LEU A 27 5.03 -4.99 -10.73
C LEU A 27 5.43 -3.79 -11.60
N GLN A 28 4.45 -3.15 -12.23
CA GLN A 28 4.64 -2.02 -13.15
C GLN A 28 4.42 -0.65 -12.49
N MET A 29 4.14 -0.62 -11.20
CA MET A 29 3.87 0.61 -10.44
C MET A 29 5.09 1.07 -9.64
N SER A 30 5.16 2.36 -9.34
CA SER A 30 6.17 2.90 -8.43
C SER A 30 6.02 2.28 -7.04
N ILE A 31 7.10 1.68 -6.55
CA ILE A 31 7.18 1.14 -5.19
C ILE A 31 8.18 1.95 -4.40
N VAL A 32 7.78 2.35 -3.20
CA VAL A 32 8.62 3.05 -2.23
C VAL A 32 8.64 2.24 -0.93
N ILE A 33 9.67 2.47 -0.11
CA ILE A 33 9.81 1.82 1.19
C ILE A 33 9.73 2.85 2.31
N ASP A 34 9.12 2.46 3.43
CA ASP A 34 9.17 3.27 4.66
C ASP A 34 10.60 3.22 5.22
N LYS A 35 11.09 4.36 5.68
CA LYS A 35 12.42 4.43 6.31
C LYS A 35 12.40 3.65 7.63
N PRO A 36 13.46 2.87 7.93
CA PRO A 36 13.51 2.09 9.17
C PRO A 36 13.52 2.99 10.42
N GLU A 37 14.03 4.22 10.31
CA GLU A 37 14.07 5.18 11.41
C GLU A 37 12.64 5.60 11.81
N GLY A 38 12.13 4.95 12.86
CA GLY A 38 10.88 5.33 13.49
C GLY A 38 9.61 4.90 12.75
N ASN A 39 9.69 4.21 11.61
CA ASN A 39 8.53 3.70 10.84
C ASN A 39 7.43 4.76 10.66
N LEU A 40 7.81 5.92 10.12
CA LEU A 40 6.95 7.10 10.14
C LEU A 40 5.69 6.89 9.29
N PHE A 41 5.81 6.24 8.12
CA PHE A 41 4.65 5.98 7.28
C PHE A 41 3.65 5.06 7.98
N GLU A 42 4.13 3.96 8.57
CA GLU A 42 3.26 3.06 9.33
C GLU A 42 2.59 3.77 10.52
N LYS A 43 3.30 4.64 11.23
CA LYS A 43 2.71 5.40 12.35
C LYS A 43 1.61 6.36 11.90
N LEU A 44 1.80 7.04 10.77
CA LEU A 44 0.85 8.04 10.27
C LEU A 44 -0.35 7.40 9.56
N TYR A 45 -0.13 6.31 8.83
CA TYR A 45 -1.12 5.68 7.98
C TYR A 45 -1.61 4.32 8.49
N SER A 46 -1.07 3.78 9.58
CA SER A 46 -1.49 2.50 10.19
C SER A 46 -1.75 1.43 9.13
N SER A 47 -0.76 1.17 8.27
CA SER A 47 -0.94 0.35 7.07
C SER A 47 -0.86 -1.14 7.33
N TRP A 48 -0.45 -1.56 8.53
CA TRP A 48 -0.35 -2.97 8.88
C TRP A 48 -1.73 -3.65 9.02
N PRO A 49 -1.93 -4.89 8.52
CA PRO A 49 -1.02 -5.66 7.66
C PRO A 49 -1.04 -5.23 6.19
N VAL A 50 -2.17 -4.70 5.72
CA VAL A 50 -2.33 -4.04 4.43
C VAL A 50 -3.44 -3.00 4.56
N ARG A 51 -3.26 -1.82 3.96
CA ARG A 51 -4.31 -0.80 3.89
C ARG A 51 -4.23 -0.02 2.59
N ILE A 52 -5.38 0.21 1.97
CA ILE A 52 -5.52 1.00 0.76
C ILE A 52 -6.10 2.38 1.10
N TYR A 53 -5.53 3.39 0.47
CA TYR A 53 -5.93 4.78 0.54
C TYR A 53 -6.10 5.32 -0.87
N VAL A 54 -7.08 6.19 -1.11
CA VAL A 54 -7.18 6.99 -2.33
C VAL A 54 -7.03 8.46 -1.95
N ILE A 55 -6.06 9.10 -2.59
CA ILE A 55 -5.81 10.54 -2.49
C ILE A 55 -6.12 11.14 -3.87
N ASP A 56 -6.96 12.17 -3.91
CA ASP A 56 -7.33 12.82 -5.17
C ASP A 56 -6.29 13.84 -5.65
N LYS A 57 -6.53 14.44 -6.82
CA LYS A 57 -5.67 15.46 -7.42
C LYS A 57 -5.53 16.74 -6.58
N ASP A 58 -6.46 16.98 -5.65
CA ASP A 58 -6.47 18.13 -4.76
C ASP A 58 -5.87 17.77 -3.38
N TYR A 59 -5.15 16.64 -3.30
CA TYR A 59 -4.49 16.09 -2.10
C TYR A 59 -5.45 15.74 -0.95
N ARG A 60 -6.70 15.42 -1.27
CA ARG A 60 -7.69 15.00 -0.25
C ARG A 60 -7.74 13.50 -0.13
N LEU A 61 -7.81 13.01 1.11
CA LEU A 61 -8.09 11.60 1.37
C LEU A 61 -9.58 11.33 1.09
N THR A 62 -9.87 10.65 -0.01
CA THR A 62 -11.25 10.40 -0.47
C THR A 62 -11.74 8.99 -0.17
N TYR A 63 -10.82 8.05 0.07
CA TYR A 63 -11.15 6.70 0.50
C TYR A 63 -10.09 6.13 1.42
N LYS A 64 -10.53 5.42 2.47
CA LYS A 64 -9.70 4.65 3.39
C LYS A 64 -10.34 3.29 3.60
N ALA A 65 -9.65 2.24 3.20
CA ALA A 65 -10.15 0.87 3.36
C ALA A 65 -10.38 0.52 4.84
N GLN A 66 -11.53 -0.08 5.12
CA GLN A 66 -11.91 -0.62 6.43
C GLN A 66 -11.82 -2.15 6.36
N PRO A 67 -10.70 -2.76 6.78
CA PRO A 67 -10.59 -4.21 6.80
C PRO A 67 -11.61 -4.79 7.79
N ASN A 68 -12.33 -5.84 7.37
CA ASN A 68 -13.24 -6.60 8.22
C ASN A 68 -12.66 -8.00 8.45
N GLU A 69 -12.51 -8.41 9.72
CA GLU A 69 -12.02 -9.75 10.09
C GLU A 69 -10.78 -10.25 9.31
N SER A 70 -9.84 -9.33 9.02
CA SER A 70 -8.60 -9.58 8.25
C SER A 70 -8.77 -9.74 6.73
N MET A 71 -9.96 -9.50 6.19
CA MET A 71 -10.20 -9.41 4.75
C MET A 71 -10.24 -7.96 4.29
N LEU A 72 -9.72 -7.73 3.08
CA LEU A 72 -9.78 -6.47 2.38
C LEU A 72 -10.79 -6.60 1.23
N GLU A 73 -11.99 -6.09 1.43
CA GLU A 73 -13.02 -6.05 0.39
C GLU A 73 -12.70 -4.94 -0.62
N LEU A 74 -12.59 -5.31 -1.90
CA LEU A 74 -12.20 -4.38 -2.96
C LEU A 74 -13.38 -3.74 -3.70
N ASN A 75 -14.61 -4.20 -3.47
CA ASN A 75 -15.79 -3.70 -4.17
C ASN A 75 -15.99 -2.20 -3.93
N GLU A 76 -15.93 -1.76 -2.67
CA GLU A 76 -16.04 -0.35 -2.32
C GLU A 76 -14.94 0.50 -2.96
N LEU A 77 -13.71 -0.03 -3.03
CA LEU A 77 -12.59 0.65 -3.69
C LEU A 77 -12.87 0.82 -5.19
N VAL A 78 -13.34 -0.24 -5.86
CA VAL A 78 -13.63 -0.21 -7.30
C VAL A 78 -14.77 0.77 -7.59
N GLU A 79 -15.85 0.74 -6.82
CA GLU A 79 -16.96 1.68 -6.93
C GLU A 79 -16.51 3.13 -6.73
N HIS A 80 -15.67 3.37 -5.71
CA HIS A 80 -15.10 4.69 -5.45
C HIS A 80 -14.26 5.19 -6.63
N LEU A 81 -13.36 4.36 -7.16
CA LEU A 81 -12.53 4.70 -8.31
C LEU A 81 -13.37 4.98 -9.56
N GLN A 82 -14.41 4.20 -9.81
CA GLN A 82 -15.34 4.44 -10.93
C GLN A 82 -16.09 5.76 -10.78
N SER A 83 -16.48 6.12 -9.55
CA SER A 83 -17.14 7.41 -9.30
C SER A 83 -16.23 8.60 -9.60
N ILE A 84 -14.93 8.48 -9.30
CA ILE A 84 -13.91 9.50 -9.61
C ILE A 84 -13.73 9.62 -11.12
N ILE A 85 -13.61 8.49 -11.84
CA ILE A 85 -13.42 8.50 -13.30
C ILE A 85 -14.60 9.18 -13.99
N LYS A 86 -15.84 8.80 -13.65
CA LYS A 86 -17.07 9.41 -14.21
C LYS A 86 -17.21 10.91 -13.93
N SER A 87 -16.65 11.39 -12.82
CA SER A 87 -16.72 12.81 -12.45
C SER A 87 -15.68 13.67 -13.20
N ASN A 88 -14.74 13.04 -13.91
CA ASN A 88 -13.71 13.68 -14.71
C ASN A 88 -13.99 13.60 -16.23
N GLU A 89 -15.09 12.97 -16.63
CA GLU A 89 -15.65 13.00 -18.00
C GLU A 89 -16.63 14.18 -18.13
#